data_AF-A0A2N0WQ40-F1
#
_entry.id   AF-A0A2N0WQ40-F1
#
_cell.length_a   1.000
_cell.length_b   1.000
_cell.length_c   1.000
_cell.angle_alpha   90.00
_cell.angle_beta   90.00
_cell.angle_gamma   90.00
#
_symmetry.space_group_name_H-M   'P 1'
#
loop_
_entity.id
_entity.type
_entity.pdbx_description
1 polymer ?
#
loop_
_entity_poly.entity_id
_entity_poly.type
_entity_poly.pdbx_seq_one_letter_code
_entity_poly.pdbx_strand_id
1 'polypeptide(L)'
;MLLGVIGFALNYTKQLELQNLIENKDYSVVEGCIQEYKIDVPKQGTKVESFMVRNIYFEFSNHDSDLYFNGKDHVDNYLTNGQCVSISYIKTKVANRIVKISS
;
A
#
# COMPACT_ATOMS: atom_id res chain seq x y z
N MET A 1 -0.81 -31.29 -13.71
CA MET A 1 0.25 -30.77 -12.81
C MET A 1 1.04 -29.63 -13.50
N LEU A 2 0.34 -28.63 -14.06
CA LEU A 2 0.96 -27.55 -14.88
C LEU A 2 0.49 -26.15 -14.47
N LEU A 3 -0.62 -26.04 -13.72
CA LEU A 3 -1.15 -24.76 -13.23
C LEU A 3 -0.37 -24.19 -12.03
N GLY A 4 0.28 -25.04 -11.23
CA GLY A 4 1.02 -24.60 -10.04
C GLY A 4 2.31 -23.84 -10.36
N VAL A 5 3.02 -24.24 -11.42
CA VAL A 5 4.35 -23.67 -11.76
C VAL A 5 4.23 -22.23 -12.30
N ILE A 6 3.14 -21.93 -13.00
CA ILE A 6 2.88 -20.61 -13.60
C ILE A 6 2.56 -19.57 -12.51
N GLY A 7 1.78 -19.94 -11.48
CA GLY A 7 1.44 -19.05 -10.38
C GLY A 7 2.65 -18.62 -9.53
N PHE A 8 3.61 -19.54 -9.33
CA PHE A 8 4.86 -19.21 -8.64
C PHE A 8 5.76 -18.28 -9.45
N ALA A 9 5.91 -18.51 -10.76
CA ALA A 9 6.72 -17.67 -11.63
C ALA A 9 6.19 -16.21 -11.72
N LEU A 10 4.87 -16.03 -11.72
CA LEU A 10 4.24 -14.71 -11.76
C LEU A 10 4.40 -13.92 -10.44
N ASN A 11 4.45 -14.58 -9.29
CA ASN A 11 4.71 -13.91 -8.01
C ASN A 11 6.19 -13.51 -7.87
N TYR A 12 7.10 -14.37 -8.31
CA TYR A 12 8.54 -14.10 -8.26
C TYR A 12 8.95 -12.91 -9.15
N THR A 13 8.39 -12.84 -10.37
CA THR A 13 8.66 -11.72 -11.30
C THR A 13 8.18 -10.38 -10.75
N LYS A 14 6.96 -10.31 -10.21
CA LYS A 14 6.46 -9.09 -9.56
C LYS A 14 7.27 -8.67 -8.33
N GLN A 15 7.80 -9.65 -7.58
CA GLN A 15 8.67 -9.37 -6.44
C GLN A 15 10.01 -8.76 -6.88
N LEU A 16 10.62 -9.29 -7.95
CA LEU A 16 11.83 -8.71 -8.54
C LEU A 16 11.59 -7.32 -9.11
N GLU A 17 10.44 -7.08 -9.74
CA GLU A 17 10.07 -5.74 -10.22
C GLU A 17 9.98 -4.73 -9.08
N LEU A 18 9.31 -5.08 -7.98
CA LEU A 18 9.24 -4.21 -6.81
C LEU A 18 10.63 -3.97 -6.19
N GLN A 19 11.45 -5.02 -6.06
CA GLN A 19 12.83 -4.87 -5.57
C GLN A 19 13.63 -3.89 -6.43
N ASN A 20 13.59 -4.05 -7.76
CA ASN A 20 14.26 -3.14 -8.68
C ASN A 20 13.75 -1.70 -8.53
N LEU A 21 12.44 -1.49 -8.39
CA LEU A 21 11.88 -0.14 -8.18
C LEU A 21 12.38 0.49 -6.88
N ILE A 22 12.52 -0.29 -5.80
CA ILE A 22 13.03 0.19 -4.52
C ILE A 22 14.54 0.48 -4.61
N GLU A 23 15.32 -0.44 -5.17
CA GLU A 23 16.78 -0.32 -5.30
C GLU A 23 17.18 0.86 -6.20
N ASN A 24 16.47 1.06 -7.31
CA ASN A 24 16.69 2.18 -8.22
C ASN A 24 16.09 3.50 -7.70
N LYS A 25 15.39 3.47 -6.56
CA LYS A 25 14.65 4.61 -5.98
C LYS A 25 13.60 5.18 -6.92
N ASP A 26 12.99 4.32 -7.74
CA ASP A 26 11.88 4.64 -8.65
C ASP A 26 10.55 4.64 -7.89
N TYR A 27 10.48 5.45 -6.83
CA TYR A 27 9.28 5.71 -6.05
C TYR A 27 9.16 7.19 -5.74
N SER A 28 7.93 7.64 -5.50
CA SER A 28 7.62 9.00 -5.07
C SER A 28 7.53 9.04 -3.54
N VAL A 29 7.87 10.20 -2.97
CA VAL A 29 7.65 10.49 -1.54
C VAL A 29 6.73 11.70 -1.41
N VAL A 30 5.71 11.60 -0.57
CA VAL A 30 4.87 12.74 -0.17
C VAL A 30 4.87 12.89 1.34
N GLU A 31 5.05 14.13 1.81
CA GLU A 31 5.05 14.47 3.23
C GLU A 31 3.91 15.43 3.53
N GLY A 32 3.09 15.13 4.52
CA GLY A 32 1.98 15.99 4.91
C GLY A 32 1.08 15.31 5.90
N CYS A 33 0.01 16.02 6.26
CA CYS A 33 -0.91 15.53 7.29
C CYS A 33 -2.12 14.86 6.66
N ILE A 34 -2.52 13.74 7.28
CA ILE A 34 -3.62 12.90 6.86
C ILE A 34 -4.91 13.71 6.89
N GLN A 35 -5.65 13.62 5.79
CA GLN A 35 -6.94 14.24 5.58
C GLN A 35 -7.94 13.18 5.13
N GLU A 36 -9.22 13.40 5.44
CA GLU A 36 -10.32 12.54 5.00
C GLU A 36 -10.14 11.04 5.31
N TYR A 37 -9.48 10.72 6.42
CA TYR A 37 -9.28 9.33 6.88
C TYR A 37 -10.62 8.62 7.11
N LYS A 38 -10.76 7.44 6.50
CA LYS A 38 -11.96 6.61 6.51
C LYS A 38 -11.59 5.14 6.66
N ILE A 39 -12.52 4.39 7.24
CA ILE A 39 -12.43 2.94 7.41
C ILE A 39 -13.72 2.33 6.89
N ASP A 40 -13.60 1.42 5.92
CA ASP A 40 -14.69 0.62 5.39
C ASP A 40 -14.51 -0.86 5.78
N VAL A 41 -15.63 -1.52 6.11
CA VAL A 41 -15.65 -2.95 6.51
C VAL A 41 -16.56 -3.71 5.55
N PRO A 42 -16.09 -4.02 4.32
CA PRO A 42 -16.94 -4.59 3.27
C PRO A 42 -17.39 -6.02 3.56
N LYS A 43 -16.63 -6.77 4.37
CA LYS A 43 -16.93 -8.14 4.82
C LYS A 43 -16.25 -8.41 6.15
N GLN A 44 -16.74 -9.42 6.88
CA GLN A 44 -16.18 -9.80 8.17
C GLN A 44 -14.68 -10.09 8.07
N GLY A 45 -13.88 -9.44 8.92
CA GLY A 45 -12.43 -9.59 8.95
C GLY A 45 -11.66 -8.82 7.88
N THR A 46 -12.32 -8.04 7.02
CA THR A 46 -11.69 -7.13 6.05
C THR A 46 -11.91 -5.69 6.47
N LYS A 47 -10.82 -4.96 6.65
CA LYS A 47 -10.75 -3.52 6.90
C LYS A 47 -10.06 -2.89 5.69
N VAL A 48 -10.68 -1.87 5.12
CA VAL A 48 -10.11 -1.03 4.08
C VAL A 48 -9.95 0.36 4.68
N GLU A 49 -8.74 0.89 4.63
CA GLU A 49 -8.42 2.23 5.14
C GLU A 49 -8.07 3.12 3.96
N SER A 50 -8.65 4.31 3.93
CA SER A 50 -8.40 5.29 2.89
C SER A 50 -8.21 6.68 3.47
N PHE A 51 -7.39 7.49 2.81
CA PHE A 51 -7.06 8.84 3.26
C PHE A 51 -6.36 9.65 2.15
N MET A 52 -6.17 10.93 2.42
CA MET A 52 -5.44 11.85 1.54
C MET A 52 -4.23 12.47 2.24
N VAL A 53 -3.15 12.70 1.48
CA VAL A 53 -2.01 13.54 1.89
C VAL A 53 -1.64 14.45 0.73
N ARG A 54 -1.67 15.78 0.95
CA ARG A 54 -1.44 16.80 -0.09
C ARG A 54 -2.22 16.54 -1.39
N ASN A 55 -3.53 16.29 -1.28
CA ASN A 55 -4.42 15.96 -2.40
C ASN A 55 -4.14 14.64 -3.14
N ILE A 56 -3.31 13.75 -2.56
CA ILE A 56 -3.04 12.43 -3.11
C ILE A 56 -3.81 11.40 -2.30
N TYR A 57 -4.67 10.63 -2.99
CA TYR A 57 -5.44 9.55 -2.39
C TYR A 57 -4.61 8.27 -2.23
N PHE A 58 -4.79 7.63 -1.07
CA PHE A 58 -4.20 6.35 -0.70
C PHE A 58 -5.29 5.45 -0.13
N GLU A 59 -5.16 4.15 -0.41
CA GLU A 59 -6.04 3.10 0.11
C GLU A 59 -5.24 1.82 0.30
N PHE A 60 -5.51 1.11 1.39
CA PHE A 60 -4.97 -0.23 1.62
C PHE A 60 -5.96 -1.08 2.41
N SER A 61 -5.82 -2.41 2.32
CA SER A 61 -6.61 -3.36 3.09
C SER A 61 -5.73 -4.25 3.97
N ASN A 62 -6.28 -4.70 5.08
CA ASN A 62 -5.70 -5.77 5.90
C ASN A 62 -5.98 -7.19 5.33
N HIS A 63 -6.73 -7.31 4.23
CA HIS A 63 -7.05 -8.60 3.62
C HIS A 63 -6.24 -8.86 2.36
N ASP A 64 -5.94 -7.80 1.61
CA ASP A 64 -5.22 -7.91 0.34
C ASP A 64 -3.77 -8.35 0.59
N SER A 65 -3.34 -9.41 -0.09
CA SER A 65 -1.92 -9.77 -0.18
C SER A 65 -1.26 -8.89 -1.24
N ASP A 66 -1.17 -7.59 -1.00
CA ASP A 66 -0.46 -6.71 -1.91
C ASP A 66 1.05 -6.87 -1.70
N LEU A 67 1.82 -6.87 -2.80
CA LEU A 67 3.28 -7.02 -2.74
C LEU A 67 3.98 -5.78 -2.18
N TYR A 68 3.27 -4.64 -2.14
CA TYR A 68 3.80 -3.38 -1.67
C TYR A 68 3.59 -3.22 -0.15
N PHE A 69 2.41 -2.74 0.26
CA PHE A 69 2.07 -2.47 1.66
C PHE A 69 0.85 -3.27 2.07
N ASN A 70 0.94 -3.97 3.20
CA ASN A 70 -0.15 -4.76 3.75
C ASN A 70 -0.66 -4.13 5.05
N GLY A 71 -1.97 -3.88 5.13
CA GLY A 71 -2.58 -3.39 6.37
C GLY A 71 -2.44 -4.33 7.56
N LYS A 72 -2.15 -5.63 7.34
CA LYS A 72 -1.85 -6.59 8.41
C LYS A 72 -0.59 -6.24 9.19
N ASP A 73 0.37 -5.56 8.57
CA ASP A 73 1.60 -5.15 9.24
C ASP A 73 1.36 -3.89 10.12
N HIS A 74 0.15 -3.33 10.08
CA HIS A 74 -0.29 -2.15 10.81
C HIS A 74 -1.51 -2.47 11.70
N VAL A 75 -1.26 -3.20 12.79
CA VAL A 75 -2.32 -3.68 13.70
C VAL A 75 -2.80 -2.62 14.69
N ASP A 76 -2.02 -1.56 14.93
CA ASP A 76 -2.19 -0.67 16.08
C ASP A 76 -2.97 0.64 15.80
N ASN A 77 -3.72 0.72 14.69
CA ASN A 77 -4.58 1.87 14.34
C ASN A 77 -3.88 3.23 14.44
N TYR A 78 -2.65 3.33 13.94
CA TYR A 78 -1.84 4.53 14.14
C TYR A 78 -2.24 5.71 13.24
N LEU A 79 -3.05 5.51 12.19
CA LEU A 79 -3.43 6.56 11.23
C LEU A 79 -4.71 7.30 11.64
N THR A 80 -4.63 8.62 11.76
CA THR A 80 -5.77 9.49 12.09
C THR A 80 -5.69 10.83 11.36
N ASN A 81 -6.83 11.51 11.20
CA ASN A 81 -6.85 12.86 10.61
C ASN A 81 -5.97 13.84 11.40
N GLY A 82 -5.22 14.67 10.69
CA GLY A 82 -4.31 15.67 11.25
C GLY A 82 -2.91 15.16 11.58
N GLN A 83 -2.69 13.85 11.57
CA GLN A 83 -1.38 13.27 11.79
C GLN A 83 -0.48 13.43 10.57
N CYS A 84 0.75 13.91 10.78
CA CYS A 84 1.69 14.13 9.69
C CYS A 84 2.55 12.89 9.45
N VAL A 85 2.67 12.52 8.17
CA VAL A 85 3.32 11.30 7.70
C VAL A 85 4.16 11.59 6.47
N SER A 86 5.15 10.74 6.24
CA SER A 86 5.91 10.59 5.00
C SER A 86 5.53 9.26 4.35
N ILE A 87 5.07 9.31 3.10
CA ILE A 87 4.59 8.15 2.37
C ILE A 87 5.46 7.95 1.15
N SER A 88 6.14 6.80 1.11
CA SER A 88 6.80 6.30 -0.10
C SER A 88 5.79 5.49 -0.90
N TYR A 89 5.61 5.80 -2.18
CA TYR A 89 4.60 5.16 -3.02
C TYR A 89 5.03 5.08 -4.49
N ILE A 90 4.47 4.11 -5.20
CA ILE A 90 4.66 3.90 -6.63
C ILE A 90 3.38 4.32 -7.35
N LYS A 91 3.50 5.24 -8.31
CA LYS A 91 2.40 5.63 -9.17
C LYS A 91 2.15 4.53 -10.20
N THR A 92 0.99 3.89 -10.15
CA THR A 92 0.55 2.98 -11.21
C THR A 92 -0.57 3.64 -12.02
N LYS A 93 -0.94 3.04 -13.16
CA LYS A 93 -2.06 3.54 -13.99
C LYS A 93 -3.42 3.48 -13.27
N VAL A 94 -3.54 2.66 -12.23
CA VAL A 94 -4.83 2.37 -11.56
C VAL A 94 -4.91 3.01 -10.18
N ALA A 95 -3.82 2.98 -9.41
CA ALA A 95 -3.79 3.53 -8.06
C ALA A 95 -2.34 3.87 -7.61
N ASN A 96 -2.23 4.69 -6.56
CA ASN A 96 -0.96 4.86 -5.84
C ASN A 96 -0.74 3.65 -4.93
N ARG A 97 0.31 2.87 -5.19
CA ARG A 97 0.67 1.71 -4.36
C ARG A 97 1.62 2.17 -3.26
N ILE A 98 1.19 2.07 -2.02
CA ILE A 98 1.99 2.44 -0.85
C ILE A 98 3.13 1.43 -0.72
N VAL A 99 4.35 1.91 -0.53
CA VAL A 99 5.52 1.07 -0.19
C VAL A 99 5.79 1.14 1.31
N LYS A 100 5.73 2.35 1.88
CA LYS A 100 5.99 2.59 3.30
C LYS A 100 5.26 3.84 3.77
N ILE A 101 4.75 3.80 5.00
CA ILE A 101 4.28 4.97 5.76
C ILE A 101 5.22 5.17 6.94
N SER A 102 5.61 6.41 7.23
CA SER A 102 6.43 6.79 8.39
C SER A 102 5.90 8.08 9.00
N SER A 103 6.08 8.25 10.30
CA SER A 103 5.51 9.33 11.11
C SER A 103 6.51 9.82 12.14
#